data_AF-A0A3M3M7A3-F1
#
_entry.id   AF-A0A3M3M7A3-F1
#
_cell.length_a   1.000
_cell.length_b   1.000
_cell.length_c   1.000
_cell.angle_alpha   90.00
_cell.angle_beta   90.00
_cell.angle_gamma   90.00
#
_symmetry.space_group_name_H-M   'P 1'
#
loop_
_entity.id
_entity.type
_entity.pdbx_description
1 polymer ?
#
loop_
_entity_poly.entity_id
_entity_poly.type
_entity_poly.pdbx_seq_one_letter_code
_entity_poly.pdbx_strand_id
1 'polypeptide(L)'
;MIFKEKIEDYTEEEFLEFLKGLSSEYSKLHGDEFIKHMDRSVEHFVKITEHPAQTDVIFYPEEGQEDTPEGILKVIKEWRAKNGKPGFKS
;
A
#
# COMPACT_ATOMS: atom_id res chain seq x y z
N MET A 1 -10.11 -5.62 -8.19
CA MET A 1 -9.58 -6.06 -6.89
C MET A 1 -10.63 -5.76 -5.83
N ILE A 2 -10.74 -6.58 -4.79
CA ILE A 2 -11.65 -6.34 -3.67
C ILE A 2 -10.83 -5.71 -2.56
N PHE A 3 -11.20 -4.51 -2.12
CA PHE A 3 -10.57 -3.86 -0.98
C PHE A 3 -11.10 -4.46 0.32
N LYS A 4 -10.20 -4.76 1.25
CA LYS A 4 -10.55 -5.19 2.61
C LYS A 4 -10.47 -4.01 3.55
N GLU A 5 -11.41 -3.91 4.47
CA GLU A 5 -11.61 -2.72 5.29
C GLU A 5 -10.49 -2.47 6.30
N LYS A 6 -9.71 -3.50 6.66
CA LYS A 6 -8.60 -3.41 7.61
C LYS A 6 -7.36 -4.11 7.08
N ILE A 7 -6.20 -3.63 7.51
CA ILE A 7 -4.93 -4.28 7.19
C ILE A 7 -4.81 -5.68 7.81
N GLU A 8 -5.46 -5.91 8.95
CA GLU A 8 -5.52 -7.23 9.61
C GLU A 8 -6.25 -8.30 8.77
N ASP A 9 -7.01 -7.89 7.77
CA ASP A 9 -7.72 -8.82 6.87
C ASP A 9 -6.84 -9.26 5.69
N TYR A 10 -5.72 -8.58 5.43
CA TYR A 10 -4.77 -8.88 4.35
C TYR A 10 -3.64 -9.78 4.84
N THR A 11 -3.27 -10.81 4.06
CA THR A 11 -1.92 -11.37 4.16
C THR A 11 -0.90 -10.42 3.54
N GLU A 12 0.39 -10.64 3.79
CA GLU A 12 1.44 -9.83 3.17
C GLU A 12 1.41 -9.94 1.64
N GLU A 13 1.15 -11.13 1.09
CA GLU A 13 1.06 -11.35 -0.35
C GLU A 13 -0.13 -10.61 -0.97
N GLU A 14 -1.30 -10.63 -0.32
CA GLU A 14 -2.47 -9.91 -0.82
C GLU A 14 -2.25 -8.39 -0.78
N PHE A 15 -1.57 -7.88 0.25
CA PHE A 15 -1.24 -6.46 0.33
C PHE A 15 -0.17 -6.09 -0.70
N LEU A 16 0.82 -6.95 -0.93
CA LEU A 16 1.84 -6.73 -1.96
C LEU A 16 1.22 -6.66 -3.37
N GLU A 17 0.29 -7.57 -3.69
CA GLU A 17 -0.45 -7.52 -4.95
C GLU A 17 -1.30 -6.24 -5.06
N PHE A 18 -1.82 -5.72 -3.94
CA PHE A 18 -2.51 -4.43 -3.91
C PHE A 18 -1.54 -3.28 -4.21
N LEU A 19 -0.35 -3.28 -3.61
CA LEU A 19 0.68 -2.26 -3.83
C LEU A 19 1.18 -2.27 -5.28
N LYS A 20 1.35 -3.44 -5.90
CA LYS A 20 1.67 -3.55 -7.33
C LYS A 20 0.62 -2.87 -8.20
N GLY A 21 -0.66 -2.93 -7.82
CA GLY A 21 -1.75 -2.24 -8.50
C GLY A 21 -1.63 -0.71 -8.54
N LEU A 22 -0.79 -0.11 -7.67
CA LEU A 22 -0.45 1.32 -7.67
C LEU A 22 0.61 1.70 -8.70
N SER A 23 1.12 0.76 -9.51
CA SER A 23 2.07 1.06 -10.58
C SER A 23 1.55 0.57 -11.92
N SER A 24 1.73 1.39 -12.95
CA SER A 24 1.37 1.04 -14.32
C SER A 24 2.21 -0.11 -14.86
N GLU A 25 3.37 -0.38 -14.25
CA GLU A 25 4.25 -1.50 -14.62
C GLU A 25 3.59 -2.86 -14.34
N TYR A 26 2.81 -2.97 -13.26
CA TYR A 26 2.15 -4.22 -12.87
C TYR A 26 0.65 -4.24 -13.20
N SER A 27 0.08 -3.10 -13.55
CA SER A 27 -1.35 -2.99 -13.86
C SER A 27 -1.66 -3.33 -15.32
N LYS A 28 -2.79 -4.03 -15.53
CA LYS A 28 -3.38 -4.25 -16.86
C LYS A 28 -4.30 -3.11 -17.28
N LEU A 29 -4.54 -2.14 -16.41
CA LEU A 29 -5.39 -0.98 -16.68
C LEU A 29 -4.55 0.11 -17.34
N HIS A 30 -5.17 0.90 -18.21
CA HIS A 30 -4.52 2.00 -18.91
C HIS A 30 -5.42 3.25 -18.96
N GLY A 31 -4.81 4.41 -19.20
CA GLY A 31 -5.53 5.68 -19.33
C GLY A 31 -6.43 6.00 -18.13
N ASP A 32 -7.64 6.48 -18.41
CA ASP A 32 -8.61 6.89 -17.39
C ASP A 32 -9.00 5.78 -16.41
N GLU A 33 -9.00 4.52 -16.85
CA GLU A 33 -9.32 3.39 -15.98
C GLU A 33 -8.21 3.16 -14.94
N PHE A 34 -6.95 3.32 -15.35
CA PHE A 34 -5.81 3.26 -14.45
C PHE A 34 -5.83 4.41 -13.45
N ILE A 35 -6.10 5.65 -13.91
CA ILE A 35 -6.18 6.83 -13.03
C ILE A 35 -7.26 6.65 -11.97
N LYS A 36 -8.48 6.26 -12.36
CA LYS A 36 -9.59 6.01 -11.41
C LYS A 36 -9.30 4.84 -10.46
N HIS A 37 -8.51 3.86 -10.89
CA HIS A 37 -8.07 2.78 -10.01
C HIS A 37 -7.04 3.30 -9.01
N MET A 38 -6.05 4.06 -9.48
CA MET A 38 -5.01 4.68 -8.66
C MET A 38 -5.61 5.54 -7.55
N ASP A 39 -6.50 6.47 -7.89
CA ASP A 39 -7.11 7.40 -6.93
C ASP A 39 -7.76 6.63 -5.77
N ARG A 40 -8.59 5.63 -6.10
CA ARG A 40 -9.25 4.78 -5.10
C ARG A 40 -8.27 3.93 -4.30
N SER A 41 -7.22 3.42 -4.93
CA SER A 41 -6.21 2.60 -4.27
C SER A 41 -5.37 3.43 -3.29
N VAL A 42 -5.03 4.67 -3.64
CA VAL A 42 -4.30 5.61 -2.75
C VAL A 42 -5.15 6.00 -1.55
N GLU A 43 -6.41 6.37 -1.76
CA GLU A 43 -7.36 6.64 -0.66
C GLU A 43 -7.50 5.44 0.28
N HIS A 44 -7.61 4.25 -0.30
CA HIS A 44 -7.68 2.99 0.46
C HIS A 44 -6.41 2.74 1.28
N PHE A 45 -5.23 2.90 0.66
CA PHE A 45 -3.94 2.75 1.33
C PHE A 45 -3.84 3.63 2.57
N VAL A 46 -4.17 4.92 2.45
CA VAL A 46 -4.12 5.86 3.58
C VAL A 46 -5.05 5.41 4.70
N LYS A 47 -6.28 5.00 4.35
CA LYS A 47 -7.28 4.55 5.31
C LYS A 47 -6.82 3.33 6.11
N ILE A 48 -6.31 2.29 5.46
CA ILE A 48 -6.04 1.00 6.13
C ILE A 48 -4.65 0.90 6.75
N THR A 49 -3.68 1.65 6.24
CA THR A 49 -2.32 1.64 6.81
C THR A 49 -2.23 2.50 8.07
N GLU A 50 -3.02 3.59 8.11
CA GLU A 50 -3.03 4.60 9.18
C GLU A 50 -1.66 5.30 9.36
N HIS A 51 -0.77 5.17 8.38
CA HIS A 51 0.58 5.72 8.45
C HIS A 51 0.51 7.26 8.41
N PRO A 52 1.20 7.98 9.31
CA PRO A 52 1.09 9.44 9.42
C PRO A 52 1.59 10.17 8.18
N ALA A 53 2.54 9.58 7.44
CA ALA A 53 3.02 10.12 6.17
C ALA A 53 2.03 9.92 5.00
N GLN A 54 0.91 9.21 5.21
CA GLN A 54 -0.15 9.05 4.22
C GLN A 54 0.38 8.58 2.85
N THR A 55 0.13 9.36 1.81
CA THR A 55 0.54 9.08 0.43
C THR A 55 2.04 9.24 0.22
N ASP A 56 2.75 9.93 1.11
CA ASP A 56 4.18 10.19 0.96
C ASP A 56 4.99 8.90 1.06
N VAL A 57 4.47 7.88 1.76
CA VAL A 57 5.07 6.53 1.75
C VAL A 57 5.17 5.96 0.32
N ILE A 58 4.25 6.35 -0.58
CA ILE A 58 4.20 5.88 -1.97
C ILE A 58 4.95 6.85 -2.89
N PHE A 59 4.68 8.16 -2.79
CA PHE A 59 5.15 9.13 -3.79
C PHE A 59 6.44 9.88 -3.43
N TYR A 60 6.82 9.84 -2.15
CA TYR A 60 7.99 10.55 -1.63
C TYR A 60 8.75 9.65 -0.63
N PRO A 61 9.27 8.50 -1.10
CA PRO A 61 9.99 7.55 -0.24
C PRO A 61 11.12 8.25 0.52
N GLU A 62 11.24 7.95 1.82
CA GLU A 62 12.32 8.49 2.66
C GLU A 62 13.70 8.01 2.18
N GLU A 63 14.76 8.71 2.60
CA GLU A 63 16.13 8.29 2.28
C GLU A 63 16.40 6.87 2.79
N GLY A 64 16.71 5.96 1.86
CA GLY A 64 16.95 4.55 2.15
C GLY A 64 15.71 3.65 2.09
N GLN A 65 14.51 4.20 1.87
CA GLN A 65 13.34 3.41 1.48
C GLN A 65 13.46 3.03 0.00
N GLU A 66 13.22 1.75 -0.32
CA GLU A 66 13.11 1.30 -1.71
C GLU A 66 11.81 1.83 -2.34
N ASP A 67 11.92 2.44 -3.53
CA ASP A 67 10.78 2.89 -4.33
C ASP A 67 10.15 1.72 -5.10
N THR A 68 9.71 0.71 -4.36
CA THR A 68 9.12 -0.53 -4.85
C THR A 68 7.94 -0.95 -3.98
N PRO A 69 7.00 -1.77 -4.49
CA PRO A 69 5.94 -2.36 -3.67
C PRO A 69 6.47 -3.10 -2.43
N GLU A 70 7.59 -3.80 -2.55
CA GLU A 70 8.26 -4.50 -1.45
C GLU A 70 8.83 -3.51 -0.41
N GLY A 71 9.41 -2.40 -0.86
CA GLY A 71 9.89 -1.33 0.01
C GLY A 71 8.77 -0.68 0.82
N ILE A 72 7.66 -0.37 0.16
CA ILE A 72 6.46 0.19 0.81
C ILE A 72 5.88 -0.80 1.82
N LEU A 73 5.75 -2.09 1.45
CA LEU A 73 5.28 -3.14 2.36
C LEU A 73 6.16 -3.19 3.62
N LYS A 74 7.48 -3.18 3.46
CA LYS A 74 8.43 -3.19 4.58
C LYS A 74 8.22 -2.00 5.52
N VAL A 75 8.10 -0.78 4.99
CA VAL A 75 7.86 0.43 5.79
C VAL A 75 6.58 0.31 6.61
N ILE A 76 5.48 -0.15 6.01
CA ILE A 76 4.21 -0.33 6.70
C ILE A 76 4.33 -1.37 7.83
N LYS A 77 5.01 -2.50 7.57
CA LYS A 77 5.24 -3.54 8.60
C LYS A 77 6.00 -2.99 9.79
N GLU A 78 7.15 -2.36 9.54
CA GLU A 78 8.04 -1.85 10.57
C GLU A 78 7.36 -0.75 11.39
N TRP A 79 6.67 0.18 10.73
CA TRP A 79 5.94 1.24 11.41
C TRP A 79 4.82 0.69 12.30
N ARG A 80 3.97 -0.22 11.80
CA ARG A 80 2.88 -0.79 12.61
C ARG A 80 3.41 -1.54 13.82
N ALA A 81 4.46 -2.35 13.64
CA ALA A 81 5.11 -3.07 14.73
C ALA A 81 5.69 -2.11 15.79
N LYS A 82 6.39 -1.05 15.38
CA LYS A 82 6.97 -0.04 16.28
C LYS A 82 5.92 0.73 17.07
N ASN A 83 4.71 0.87 16.53
CA ASN A 83 3.59 1.61 17.15
C ASN A 83 2.57 0.69 17.85
N GLY A 84 2.87 -0.60 18.01
CA GLY A 84 1.98 -1.55 18.69
C GLY A 84 0.63 -1.76 17.99
N LYS A 85 0.56 -1.50 16.68
CA LYS A 85 -0.64 -1.75 15.88
C LYS A 85 -0.70 -3.20 15.40
N PRO A 86 -1.90 -3.80 15.25
CA PRO A 86 -2.04 -5.13 14.67
C PRO A 86 -1.41 -5.20 13.26
N GLY A 87 -0.70 -6.28 12.99
CA GLY A 87 -0.07 -6.53 11.69
C GLY A 87 -1.02 -7.18 10.69
N PHE A 88 -0.43 -7.71 9.62
CA PHE A 88 -1.13 -8.50 8.61
C PHE A 88 -1.68 -9.80 9.17
N LYS A 89 -2.68 -10.35 8.47
CA LYS A 89 -3.21 -11.69 8.68
C LYS A 89 -2.10 -12.73 8.53
N SER A 90 -2.02 -13.65 9.50
CA SER A 90 -1.20 -14.86 9.42
C SER A 90 -1.84 -15.95 8.57
#